data_AF-A0AAV6PLG5-F1
#
_entry.id   AF-A0AAV6PLG5-F1
#
_cell.length_a   1.000
_cell.length_b   1.000
_cell.length_c   1.000
_cell.angle_alpha   90.00
_cell.angle_beta   90.00
_cell.angle_gamma   90.00
#
_symmetry.space_group_name_H-M   'P 1'
#
loop_
_entity.id
_entity.type
_entity.pdbx_description
1 polymer ?
#
loop_
_entity_poly.entity_id
_entity_poly.type
_entity_poly.pdbx_seq_one_letter_code
_entity_poly.pdbx_strand_id
1 'polypeptide(L)'
;GDDDKDFDIQRNSGTISIARRLDAARHSNYNLTVRVTDGHHSATAQAYVRVLDMNEHRPVFLKSLYEVRVPEDTSPWKDILQISAQDADANSKLVYSVHSSLHPDSTKFFHLDPKSGVLVMTEELDYETISVHTLIVMVRDQEIPVKRNFVKVVIHVEDCNDHSPAFLSPRYEATVSNLAPTGSEVIRVKALDKDMGSNADISYSLHSGIRSAHFYYLAVFLTQSRKHL
;
A
#
# COMPACT_ATOMS: atom_id res chain seq x y z
N GLY A 1 35.20 37.85 -14.78
CA GLY A 1 35.04 36.38 -14.71
C GLY A 1 34.66 35.94 -13.32
N ASP A 2 35.28 36.54 -12.30
CA ASP A 2 34.83 36.50 -10.90
C ASP A 2 34.63 37.93 -10.39
N ASP A 3 33.67 38.65 -10.97
CA ASP A 3 33.52 40.09 -10.75
C ASP A 3 33.00 40.38 -9.34
N ASP A 4 32.26 39.41 -8.78
CA ASP A 4 31.79 39.44 -7.42
C ASP A 4 32.90 39.09 -6.42
N LYS A 5 34.00 38.41 -6.78
CA LYS A 5 35.00 37.83 -5.86
C LYS A 5 34.42 36.71 -5.00
N ASP A 6 33.69 35.81 -5.64
CA ASP A 6 33.08 34.63 -5.04
C ASP A 6 34.10 33.48 -4.88
N PHE A 7 35.23 33.54 -5.60
CA PHE A 7 36.30 32.54 -5.55
C PHE A 7 37.66 33.17 -5.21
N ASP A 8 38.56 32.37 -4.67
CA ASP A 8 39.97 32.71 -4.47
C ASP A 8 40.87 31.62 -5.08
N ILE A 9 42.08 31.98 -5.51
CA ILE A 9 43.06 31.04 -6.06
C ILE A 9 44.39 31.09 -5.30
N GLN A 10 44.79 29.94 -4.78
CA GLN A 10 46.07 29.78 -4.12
C GLN A 10 47.22 29.86 -5.13
N ARG A 11 48.09 30.86 -4.98
CA ARG A 11 49.16 31.18 -5.95
C ARG A 11 50.14 30.03 -6.21
N ASN A 12 50.44 29.22 -5.20
CA ASN A 12 51.50 28.20 -5.28
C ASN A 12 50.99 26.84 -5.80
N SER A 13 49.70 26.53 -5.60
CA SER A 13 49.09 25.24 -5.94
C SER A 13 48.10 25.34 -7.11
N GLY A 14 47.62 26.55 -7.42
CA GLY A 14 46.53 26.76 -8.36
C GLY A 14 45.16 26.32 -7.83
N THR A 15 45.03 25.96 -6.56
CA THR A 15 43.75 25.54 -5.97
C THR A 15 42.78 26.70 -5.91
N ILE A 16 41.64 26.55 -6.61
CA ILE A 16 40.51 27.49 -6.52
C ILE A 16 39.62 27.07 -5.34
N SER A 17 39.29 28.01 -4.47
CA SER A 17 38.45 27.82 -3.30
C SER A 17 37.32 28.84 -3.26
N ILE A 18 36.26 28.52 -2.52
CA ILE A 18 35.11 29.41 -2.36
C ILE A 18 35.49 30.50 -1.35
N ALA A 19 35.43 31.77 -1.75
CA ALA A 19 35.78 32.91 -0.91
C ALA A 19 34.60 33.39 -0.05
N ARG A 20 33.36 33.11 -0.47
CA ARG A 20 32.13 33.41 0.27
C ARG A 20 30.99 32.46 -0.06
N ARG A 21 29.93 32.49 0.72
CA ARG A 21 28.71 31.72 0.44
C ARG A 21 28.19 32.04 -0.97
N LEU A 22 28.06 31.00 -1.79
CA LEU A 22 27.48 31.07 -3.13
C LEU A 22 25.97 30.99 -3.04
N ASP A 23 25.29 31.69 -3.95
CA ASP A 23 23.84 31.67 -4.10
C ASP A 23 23.52 31.25 -5.53
N ALA A 24 23.05 30.02 -5.70
CA ALA A 24 22.73 29.44 -7.00
C ALA A 24 21.56 30.16 -7.69
N ALA A 25 20.63 30.74 -6.92
CA ALA A 25 19.50 31.50 -7.46
C ALA A 25 19.96 32.84 -8.05
N ARG A 26 20.99 33.43 -7.45
CA ARG A 26 21.60 34.68 -7.96
C ARG A 26 22.53 34.43 -9.14
N HIS A 27 23.45 33.47 -9.02
CA HIS A 27 24.45 33.21 -10.05
C HIS A 27 24.98 31.76 -10.01
N SER A 28 24.57 30.95 -11.00
CA SER A 28 24.82 29.50 -11.03
C SER A 28 25.92 29.05 -11.99
N ASN A 29 26.42 29.90 -12.87
CA ASN A 29 27.45 29.54 -13.85
C ASN A 29 28.54 30.60 -13.90
N TYR A 30 29.77 30.19 -13.60
CA TYR A 30 30.95 31.06 -13.64
C TYR A 30 31.88 30.61 -14.74
N ASN A 31 32.31 31.56 -15.58
CA ASN A 31 33.40 31.36 -16.53
C ASN A 31 34.61 32.15 -16.02
N LEU A 32 35.45 31.47 -15.23
CA LEU A 32 36.62 32.06 -14.60
C LEU A 32 37.77 32.09 -15.60
N THR A 33 38.42 33.24 -15.76
CA THR A 33 39.66 33.34 -16.53
C THR A 33 40.84 33.21 -15.57
N VAL A 34 41.54 32.08 -15.64
CA VAL A 34 42.70 31.78 -14.79
C VAL A 34 43.97 32.15 -15.56
N ARG A 35 44.85 32.94 -14.94
CA ARG A 35 46.15 33.31 -15.52
C ARG A 35 47.28 32.67 -14.73
N VAL A 36 48.24 32.09 -15.44
CA VAL A 36 49.52 31.60 -14.88
C VAL A 36 50.67 32.41 -15.48
N THR A 37 51.72 32.67 -14.70
CA THR A 37 52.92 33.39 -15.14
C THR A 37 54.16 32.92 -14.41
N ASP A 38 55.28 32.87 -15.10
CA ASP A 38 56.63 32.63 -14.55
C ASP A 38 57.40 33.94 -14.29
N GLY A 39 56.74 35.10 -14.44
CA GLY A 39 57.33 36.43 -14.35
C GLY A 39 57.81 37.02 -15.69
N HIS A 40 57.96 36.22 -16.74
CA HIS A 40 58.38 36.66 -18.07
C HIS A 40 57.34 36.35 -19.15
N HIS A 41 56.72 35.18 -19.07
CA HIS A 41 55.64 34.71 -19.93
C HIS A 41 54.36 34.52 -19.11
N SER A 42 53.22 34.57 -19.80
CA SER A 42 51.94 34.23 -19.18
C SER A 42 51.02 33.52 -20.14
N ALA A 43 50.23 32.60 -19.59
CA ALA A 43 49.17 31.90 -20.30
C ALA A 43 47.85 32.05 -19.53
N THR A 44 46.74 31.93 -20.25
CA THR A 44 45.39 31.99 -19.68
C THR A 44 44.57 30.78 -20.08
N ALA A 45 43.74 30.30 -19.17
CA ALA A 45 42.78 29.23 -19.40
C ALA A 45 41.40 29.62 -18.84
N GLN A 46 40.34 29.04 -19.39
CA GLN A 46 38.99 29.17 -18.84
C GLN A 46 38.68 28.00 -17.90
N ALA A 47 38.14 28.31 -16.71
CA ALA A 47 37.63 27.33 -15.76
C ALA A 47 36.12 27.57 -15.57
N TYR A 48 35.34 26.56 -15.93
CA TYR A 48 33.89 26.60 -15.80
C TYR A 48 33.47 26.01 -14.45
N VAL A 49 32.80 26.82 -13.64
CA VAL A 49 32.25 26.38 -12.34
C VAL A 49 30.73 26.51 -12.39
N ARG A 50 30.04 25.40 -12.11
CA ARG A 50 28.59 25.37 -12.00
C ARG A 50 28.21 25.20 -10.53
N VAL A 51 27.46 26.16 -9.99
CA VAL A 51 26.89 26.10 -8.65
C VAL A 51 25.51 25.47 -8.77
N LEU A 52 25.32 24.36 -8.05
CA LEU A 52 24.04 23.67 -8.01
C LEU A 52 23.24 24.20 -6.82
N ASP A 53 21.96 24.45 -7.06
CA ASP A 53 21.00 24.67 -6.00
C ASP A 53 20.72 23.32 -5.32
N MET A 54 20.98 23.24 -4.02
CA MET A 54 20.88 21.99 -3.28
C MET A 54 19.56 21.96 -2.53
N ASN A 55 18.78 20.91 -2.76
CA ASN A 55 17.56 20.61 -2.01
C ASN A 55 17.81 20.72 -0.49
N GLU A 56 17.01 21.51 0.23
CA GLU A 56 17.13 21.76 1.67
C GLU A 56 16.17 20.91 2.52
N HIS A 57 14.93 20.72 2.07
CA HIS A 57 13.89 20.01 2.81
C HIS A 57 13.72 18.58 2.30
N ARG A 58 12.75 17.82 2.80
CA ARG A 58 12.41 16.52 2.23
C ARG A 58 10.91 16.38 2.30
N PRO A 59 10.32 15.50 1.48
CA PRO A 59 8.89 15.31 1.54
C PRO A 59 8.48 14.74 2.90
N VAL A 60 7.41 15.27 3.47
CA VAL A 60 6.82 14.83 4.74
C VAL A 60 5.37 14.44 4.51
N PHE A 61 5.02 13.21 4.84
CA PHE A 61 3.63 12.77 4.81
C PHE A 61 2.77 13.54 5.83
N LEU A 62 1.54 13.86 5.46
CA LEU A 62 0.61 14.59 6.33
C LEU A 62 0.14 13.76 7.54
N LYS A 63 0.24 12.43 7.45
CA LYS A 63 -0.06 11.48 8.53
C LYS A 63 1.12 10.54 8.72
N SER A 64 1.33 10.10 9.96
CA SER A 64 2.33 9.08 10.32
C SER A 64 1.89 7.65 9.97
N LEU A 65 0.59 7.45 9.74
CA LEU A 65 -0.04 6.19 9.40
C LEU A 65 -1.31 6.47 8.59
N TYR A 66 -1.52 5.69 7.52
CA TYR A 66 -2.76 5.71 6.76
C TYR A 66 -3.47 4.37 6.91
N GLU A 67 -4.76 4.41 7.23
CA GLU A 67 -5.58 3.21 7.40
C GLU A 67 -6.87 3.35 6.60
N VAL A 68 -7.33 2.23 6.03
CA VAL A 68 -8.63 2.12 5.35
C VAL A 68 -9.21 0.73 5.57
N ARG A 69 -10.55 0.65 5.57
CA ARG A 69 -11.33 -0.58 5.59
C ARG A 69 -12.02 -0.75 4.24
N VAL A 70 -11.88 -1.92 3.63
CA VAL A 70 -12.41 -2.23 2.29
C VAL A 70 -13.12 -3.58 2.35
N PRO A 71 -14.44 -3.64 2.11
CA PRO A 71 -15.16 -4.91 1.94
C PRO A 71 -14.55 -5.73 0.81
N GLU A 72 -14.42 -7.05 0.99
CA GLU A 72 -13.80 -7.91 -0.02
C GLU A 72 -14.59 -7.98 -1.34
N ASP A 73 -15.91 -7.81 -1.27
CA ASP A 73 -16.82 -7.74 -2.43
C ASP A 73 -16.72 -6.41 -3.22
N THR A 74 -15.78 -5.54 -2.85
CA THR A 74 -15.49 -4.31 -3.57
C THR A 74 -14.96 -4.61 -4.97
N SER A 75 -15.60 -4.06 -5.99
CA SER A 75 -15.13 -4.24 -7.37
C SER A 75 -13.73 -3.62 -7.59
N PRO A 76 -12.89 -4.25 -8.43
CA PRO A 76 -11.60 -3.69 -8.83
C PRO A 76 -11.70 -2.31 -9.50
N TRP A 77 -10.57 -1.62 -9.56
CA TRP A 77 -10.38 -0.26 -10.09
C TRP A 77 -11.05 0.85 -9.28
N LYS A 78 -11.27 0.61 -7.99
CA LYS A 78 -11.81 1.60 -7.06
C LYS A 78 -10.71 2.34 -6.32
N ASP A 79 -10.85 3.66 -6.22
CA ASP A 79 -10.03 4.50 -5.36
C ASP A 79 -10.39 4.20 -3.90
N ILE A 80 -9.42 3.73 -3.13
CA ILE A 80 -9.64 3.32 -1.74
C ILE A 80 -9.04 4.31 -0.74
N LEU A 81 -7.97 5.03 -1.09
CA LEU A 81 -7.29 5.89 -0.13
C LEU A 81 -6.49 7.01 -0.83
N GLN A 82 -6.57 8.22 -0.28
CA GLN A 82 -5.71 9.33 -0.65
C GLN A 82 -4.51 9.43 0.29
N ILE A 83 -3.31 9.31 -0.27
CA ILE A 83 -2.04 9.53 0.44
C ILE A 83 -1.51 10.90 0.07
N SER A 84 -1.07 11.68 1.07
CA SER A 84 -0.60 13.04 0.84
C SER A 84 0.69 13.33 1.60
N ALA A 85 1.57 14.06 0.93
CA ALA A 85 2.79 14.60 1.49
C ALA A 85 2.98 16.04 1.01
N GLN A 86 3.80 16.78 1.73
CA GLN A 86 4.22 18.14 1.39
C GLN A 86 5.74 18.23 1.44
N ASP A 87 6.31 19.08 0.60
CA ASP A 87 7.69 19.52 0.73
C ASP A 87 7.68 21.02 1.02
N ALA A 88 8.65 21.49 1.81
CA ALA A 88 8.78 22.91 2.13
C ALA A 88 9.59 23.67 1.07
N ASP A 89 10.28 22.97 0.17
CA ASP A 89 10.96 23.58 -0.98
C ASP A 89 9.94 24.11 -2.02
N ALA A 90 10.30 25.20 -2.70
CA ALA A 90 9.42 25.87 -3.63
C ALA A 90 9.29 25.08 -4.95
N ASN A 91 8.05 24.75 -5.36
CA ASN A 91 7.72 23.97 -6.56
C ASN A 91 8.13 22.49 -6.55
N SER A 92 8.33 21.88 -5.37
CA SER A 92 8.70 20.47 -5.30
C SER A 92 7.64 19.57 -5.92
N LYS A 93 8.06 18.83 -6.96
CA LYS A 93 7.24 17.81 -7.59
C LYS A 93 7.42 16.49 -6.86
N LEU A 94 6.37 16.06 -6.18
CA LEU A 94 6.36 14.80 -5.45
C LEU A 94 6.02 13.63 -6.36
N VAL A 95 6.72 12.52 -6.15
CA VAL A 95 6.44 11.23 -6.80
C VAL A 95 6.20 10.18 -5.73
N TYR A 96 5.03 9.57 -5.77
CA TYR A 96 4.64 8.49 -4.89
C TYR A 96 4.92 7.13 -5.53
N SER A 97 5.28 6.13 -4.73
CA SER A 97 5.34 4.74 -5.18
C SER A 97 5.19 3.77 -4.00
N VAL A 98 4.68 2.56 -4.29
CA VAL A 98 4.76 1.46 -3.33
C VAL A 98 6.21 0.96 -3.30
N HIS A 99 6.86 1.05 -2.14
CA HIS A 99 8.26 0.63 -1.99
C HIS A 99 8.37 -0.86 -1.68
N SER A 100 7.52 -1.34 -0.78
CA SER A 100 7.45 -2.76 -0.39
C SER A 100 6.13 -3.05 0.32
N SER A 101 5.89 -4.32 0.62
CA SER A 101 4.79 -4.78 1.46
C SER A 101 5.29 -5.81 2.48
N LEU A 102 4.52 -6.02 3.55
CA LEU A 102 4.82 -7.09 4.52
C LEU A 102 4.47 -8.47 3.95
N HIS A 103 3.31 -8.60 3.32
CA HIS A 103 2.94 -9.83 2.62
C HIS A 103 3.40 -9.73 1.15
N PRO A 104 4.13 -10.72 0.61
CA PRO A 104 4.77 -10.64 -0.72
C PRO A 104 3.75 -10.43 -1.85
N ASP A 105 2.55 -10.99 -1.71
CA ASP A 105 1.48 -10.84 -2.70
C ASP A 105 0.75 -9.49 -2.65
N SER A 106 0.90 -8.68 -1.60
CA SER A 106 0.05 -7.47 -1.45
C SER A 106 0.22 -6.47 -2.59
N THR A 107 1.43 -6.31 -3.14
CA THR A 107 1.70 -5.31 -4.18
C THR A 107 0.96 -5.57 -5.49
N LYS A 108 0.42 -6.77 -5.71
CA LYS A 108 -0.34 -7.09 -6.93
C LYS A 108 -1.79 -6.57 -6.91
N PHE A 109 -2.33 -6.32 -5.72
CA PHE A 109 -3.71 -5.87 -5.52
C PHE A 109 -3.87 -4.35 -5.55
N PHE A 110 -2.77 -3.59 -5.50
CA PHE A 110 -2.84 -2.14 -5.34
C PHE A 110 -1.92 -1.40 -6.30
N HIS A 111 -2.45 -0.36 -6.93
CA HIS A 111 -1.72 0.61 -7.71
C HIS A 111 -1.77 1.97 -7.03
N LEU A 112 -0.61 2.61 -6.84
CA LEU A 112 -0.53 3.97 -6.32
C LEU A 112 -0.22 4.93 -7.46
N ASP A 113 -1.12 5.87 -7.73
CA ASP A 113 -0.86 6.90 -8.73
C ASP A 113 0.33 7.77 -8.30
N PRO A 114 1.38 7.88 -9.14
CA PRO A 114 2.62 8.53 -8.74
C PRO A 114 2.49 10.05 -8.60
N LYS A 115 1.44 10.68 -9.11
CA LYS A 115 1.25 12.14 -9.09
C LYS A 115 0.22 12.56 -8.05
N SER A 116 -0.94 11.91 -8.04
CA SER A 116 -2.04 12.25 -7.15
C SER A 116 -1.87 11.63 -5.77
N GLY A 117 -1.15 10.51 -5.64
CA GLY A 117 -1.07 9.76 -4.39
C GLY A 117 -2.36 8.98 -4.07
N VAL A 118 -3.25 8.80 -5.06
CA VAL A 118 -4.45 7.96 -4.92
C VAL A 118 -4.06 6.49 -5.03
N LEU A 119 -4.38 5.72 -3.99
CA LEU A 119 -4.25 4.28 -3.96
C LEU A 119 -5.54 3.64 -4.52
N VAL A 120 -5.36 2.81 -5.53
CA VAL A 120 -6.42 2.13 -6.27
C VAL A 120 -6.28 0.63 -6.05
N MET A 121 -7.39 -0.04 -5.76
CA MET A 121 -7.48 -1.50 -5.76
C MET A 121 -7.57 -1.99 -7.20
N THR A 122 -6.71 -2.89 -7.65
CA THR A 122 -6.64 -3.36 -9.05
C THR A 122 -7.13 -4.78 -9.26
N GLU A 123 -7.20 -5.56 -8.20
CA GLU A 123 -7.65 -6.96 -8.17
C GLU A 123 -8.63 -7.14 -7.03
N GLU A 124 -9.44 -8.19 -7.07
CA GLU A 124 -10.39 -8.54 -5.99
C GLU A 124 -9.63 -8.88 -4.70
N LEU A 125 -10.18 -8.46 -3.56
CA LEU A 125 -9.67 -8.83 -2.25
C LEU A 125 -10.40 -10.09 -1.79
N ASP A 126 -9.77 -10.84 -0.90
CA ASP A 126 -10.30 -12.09 -0.34
C ASP A 126 -9.85 -12.13 1.12
N TYR A 127 -10.83 -12.02 2.02
CA TYR A 127 -10.64 -11.95 3.45
C TYR A 127 -10.07 -13.28 3.99
N GLU A 128 -10.56 -14.43 3.50
CA GLU A 128 -10.07 -15.77 3.85
C GLU A 128 -8.60 -15.96 3.48
N THR A 129 -8.14 -15.30 2.41
CA THR A 129 -6.75 -15.38 1.97
C THR A 129 -5.84 -14.37 2.68
N ILE A 130 -6.14 -13.07 2.64
CA ILE A 130 -5.35 -12.02 3.31
C ILE A 130 -6.29 -10.94 3.85
N SER A 131 -6.57 -10.98 5.16
CA SER A 131 -7.44 -10.00 5.82
C SER A 131 -6.80 -8.63 6.09
N VAL A 132 -5.47 -8.52 6.03
CA VAL A 132 -4.75 -7.26 6.25
C VAL A 132 -3.55 -7.11 5.31
N HIS A 133 -3.57 -6.06 4.49
CA HIS A 133 -2.42 -5.66 3.68
C HIS A 133 -1.68 -4.51 4.34
N THR A 134 -0.37 -4.64 4.54
CA THR A 134 0.49 -3.54 5.00
C THR A 134 1.50 -3.19 3.92
N LEU A 135 1.37 -1.98 3.37
CA LEU A 135 2.27 -1.42 2.37
C LEU A 135 3.21 -0.40 3.02
N ILE A 136 4.45 -0.36 2.54
CA ILE A 136 5.39 0.73 2.78
C ILE A 136 5.40 1.60 1.53
N VAL A 137 4.84 2.81 1.66
CA VAL A 137 4.79 3.78 0.58
C VAL A 137 5.95 4.75 0.71
N MET A 138 6.60 5.05 -0.41
CA MET A 138 7.65 6.04 -0.53
C MET A 138 7.10 7.27 -1.26
N VAL A 139 7.53 8.44 -0.80
CA VAL A 139 7.42 9.68 -1.55
C VAL A 139 8.82 10.26 -1.71
N ARG A 140 9.09 10.83 -2.87
CA ARG A 140 10.34 11.52 -3.17
C ARG A 140 10.08 12.81 -3.91
N ASP A 141 10.96 13.78 -3.72
CA ASP A 141 11.03 14.96 -4.58
C ASP A 141 11.73 14.62 -5.91
N GLN A 142 11.96 15.64 -6.73
CA GLN A 142 12.70 15.57 -7.98
C GLN A 142 13.88 16.54 -8.01
N GLU A 143 14.32 17.01 -6.84
CA GLU A 143 15.39 18.00 -6.70
C GLU A 143 16.75 17.32 -6.56
N ILE A 144 17.84 18.09 -6.48
CA ILE A 144 19.21 17.56 -6.38
C ILE A 144 19.83 18.02 -5.07
N PRO A 145 20.29 17.12 -4.18
CA PRO A 145 20.08 15.68 -4.23
C PRO A 145 18.60 15.32 -4.01
N VAL A 146 18.15 14.22 -4.63
CA VAL A 146 16.78 13.72 -4.41
C VAL A 146 16.65 13.25 -2.97
N LYS A 147 15.63 13.72 -2.25
CA LYS A 147 15.29 13.18 -0.93
C LYS A 147 13.96 12.45 -0.97
N ARG A 148 13.80 11.58 0.02
CA ARG A 148 12.67 10.67 0.11
C ARG A 148 12.28 10.41 1.55
N ASN A 149 11.05 9.96 1.72
CA ASN A 149 10.49 9.55 2.99
C ASN A 149 9.54 8.35 2.79
N PHE A 150 9.21 7.66 3.89
CA PHE A 150 8.40 6.46 3.88
C PHE A 150 7.25 6.54 4.89
N VAL A 151 6.12 5.92 4.58
CA VAL A 151 4.98 5.79 5.49
C VAL A 151 4.36 4.40 5.38
N LYS A 152 3.74 3.95 6.47
CA LYS A 152 2.96 2.72 6.49
C LYS A 152 1.52 3.01 6.06
N VAL A 153 0.99 2.14 5.21
CA VAL A 153 -0.42 2.10 4.82
C VAL A 153 -0.97 0.73 5.19
N VAL A 154 -2.07 0.71 5.95
CA VAL A 154 -2.74 -0.53 6.39
C VAL A 154 -4.13 -0.57 5.76
N ILE A 155 -4.38 -1.61 4.97
CA ILE A 155 -5.69 -1.89 4.38
C ILE A 155 -6.26 -3.09 5.14
N HIS A 156 -7.38 -2.88 5.81
CA HIS A 156 -8.16 -3.92 6.45
C HIS A 156 -9.23 -4.40 5.47
N VAL A 157 -9.21 -5.68 5.15
CA VAL A 157 -10.28 -6.32 4.38
C VAL A 157 -11.43 -6.60 5.35
N GLU A 158 -12.65 -6.25 4.97
CA GLU A 158 -13.86 -6.58 5.73
C GLU A 158 -14.53 -7.80 5.11
N ASP A 159 -14.78 -8.79 5.97
CA ASP A 159 -15.45 -10.05 5.67
C ASP A 159 -16.90 -9.81 5.20
N CYS A 160 -17.25 -10.40 4.06
CA CYS A 160 -18.57 -10.43 3.47
C CYS A 160 -19.10 -11.87 3.47
N ASN A 161 -20.42 -12.03 3.40
CA ASN A 161 -21.01 -13.36 3.29
C ASN A 161 -20.96 -13.83 1.83
N ASP A 162 -19.83 -14.42 1.44
CA ASP A 162 -19.59 -14.91 0.09
C ASP A 162 -19.38 -16.44 0.03
N HIS A 163 -19.19 -17.09 1.18
CA HIS A 163 -19.23 -18.54 1.29
C HIS A 163 -20.61 -19.05 1.71
N SER A 164 -20.91 -20.27 1.26
CA SER A 164 -22.14 -20.97 1.64
C SER A 164 -21.82 -22.08 2.64
N PRO A 165 -22.70 -22.34 3.63
CA PRO A 165 -22.50 -23.43 4.57
C PRO A 165 -22.42 -24.79 3.85
N ALA A 166 -21.45 -25.62 4.25
CA ALA A 166 -21.25 -26.96 3.70
C ALA A 166 -21.27 -28.02 4.81
N PHE A 167 -22.00 -29.11 4.58
CA PHE A 167 -21.96 -30.26 5.49
C PHE A 167 -20.60 -30.97 5.44
N LEU A 168 -20.16 -31.52 6.58
CA LEU A 168 -18.93 -32.29 6.67
C LEU A 168 -19.01 -33.63 5.93
N SER A 169 -20.21 -34.15 5.69
CA SER A 169 -20.44 -35.37 4.93
C SER A 169 -21.60 -35.17 3.95
N PRO A 170 -21.49 -35.70 2.73
CA PRO A 170 -22.61 -35.69 1.77
C PRO A 170 -23.76 -36.60 2.20
N ARG A 171 -23.52 -37.53 3.14
CA ARG A 171 -24.52 -38.45 3.66
C ARG A 171 -24.31 -38.73 5.14
N TYR A 172 -25.40 -38.74 5.88
CA TYR A 172 -25.44 -39.11 7.30
C TYR A 172 -26.41 -40.27 7.46
N GLU A 173 -25.94 -41.37 8.04
CA GLU A 173 -26.73 -42.58 8.26
C GLU A 173 -26.70 -42.96 9.73
N ALA A 174 -27.86 -43.27 10.27
CA ALA A 174 -28.01 -43.85 11.60
C ALA A 174 -29.17 -44.84 11.60
N THR A 175 -29.06 -45.84 12.47
CA THR A 175 -30.15 -46.77 12.78
C THR A 175 -30.64 -46.47 14.19
N VAL A 176 -31.96 -46.47 14.39
CA VAL A 176 -32.59 -46.23 15.69
C VAL A 176 -33.62 -47.32 15.96
N SER A 177 -33.66 -47.79 17.20
CA SER A 177 -34.67 -48.76 17.63
C SER A 177 -36.05 -48.09 17.72
N ASN A 178 -37.09 -48.80 17.31
CA ASN A 178 -38.47 -48.35 17.52
C ASN A 178 -38.87 -48.31 19.02
N LEU A 179 -38.05 -48.87 19.91
CA LEU A 179 -38.21 -48.80 21.36
C LEU A 179 -37.37 -47.67 22.00
N ALA A 180 -36.69 -46.84 21.20
CA ALA A 180 -35.91 -45.73 21.71
C ALA A 180 -36.82 -44.71 22.43
N PRO A 181 -36.48 -44.28 23.65
CA PRO A 181 -37.28 -43.31 24.40
C PRO A 181 -37.28 -41.93 23.74
N THR A 182 -38.29 -41.12 24.06
CA THR A 182 -38.36 -39.72 23.63
C THR A 182 -37.13 -38.95 24.11
N GLY A 183 -36.52 -38.18 23.22
CA GLY A 183 -35.29 -37.43 23.50
C GLY A 183 -34.00 -38.20 23.18
N SER A 184 -34.08 -39.45 22.70
CA SER A 184 -32.88 -40.14 22.17
C SER A 184 -32.26 -39.37 21.01
N GLU A 185 -30.95 -39.10 21.10
CA GLU A 185 -30.16 -38.57 20.00
C GLU A 185 -29.99 -39.66 18.93
N VAL A 186 -30.40 -39.36 17.69
CA VAL A 186 -30.32 -40.32 16.57
C VAL A 186 -29.01 -40.16 15.80
N ILE A 187 -28.76 -38.93 15.36
CA ILE A 187 -27.55 -38.56 14.63
C ILE A 187 -27.31 -37.06 14.79
N ARG A 188 -26.04 -36.67 14.83
CA ARG A 188 -25.61 -35.28 14.81
C ARG A 188 -25.01 -34.96 13.45
N VAL A 189 -25.65 -34.04 12.73
CA VAL A 189 -25.09 -33.47 11.49
C VAL A 189 -24.25 -32.25 11.83
N LYS A 190 -23.25 -31.95 11.01
CA LYS A 190 -22.39 -30.78 11.21
C LYS A 190 -22.09 -30.13 9.87
N ALA A 191 -22.32 -28.83 9.79
CA ALA A 191 -21.91 -27.98 8.69
C ALA A 191 -20.87 -26.96 9.17
N LEU A 192 -20.11 -26.42 8.23
CA LEU A 192 -19.15 -25.34 8.41
C LEU A 192 -19.40 -24.26 7.35
N ASP A 193 -19.16 -23.02 7.73
CA ASP A 193 -19.08 -21.87 6.85
C ASP A 193 -17.67 -21.29 6.97
N LYS A 194 -17.14 -20.71 5.90
CA LYS A 194 -15.77 -20.20 5.86
C LYS A 194 -15.66 -18.73 6.27
N ASP A 195 -16.75 -17.97 6.15
CA ASP A 195 -16.81 -16.56 6.56
C ASP A 195 -16.55 -16.40 8.07
N MET A 196 -16.56 -15.17 8.58
CA MET A 196 -16.37 -14.88 10.00
C MET A 196 -17.61 -14.28 10.70
N GLY A 197 -17.65 -14.46 12.02
CA GLY A 197 -18.67 -13.85 12.87
C GLY A 197 -20.08 -14.24 12.44
N SER A 198 -20.96 -13.24 12.29
CA SER A 198 -22.36 -13.45 11.89
C SER A 198 -22.51 -13.96 10.44
N ASN A 199 -21.51 -13.76 9.58
CA ASN A 199 -21.55 -14.27 8.21
C ASN A 199 -21.43 -15.80 8.20
N ALA A 200 -20.82 -16.40 9.22
CA ALA A 200 -20.71 -17.86 9.37
C ALA A 200 -21.74 -18.50 10.33
N ASP A 201 -22.80 -17.78 10.70
CA ASP A 201 -23.84 -18.32 11.59
C ASP A 201 -24.72 -19.36 10.87
N ILE A 202 -24.71 -20.60 11.37
CA ILE A 202 -25.44 -21.73 10.79
C ILE A 202 -26.70 -22.07 11.59
N SER A 203 -27.82 -22.23 10.89
CA SER A 203 -29.08 -22.75 11.46
C SER A 203 -29.55 -24.02 10.74
N TYR A 204 -30.12 -24.96 11.50
CA TYR A 204 -30.57 -26.25 10.99
C TYR A 204 -32.10 -26.34 11.04
N SER A 205 -32.71 -26.80 9.95
CA SER A 205 -34.15 -27.05 9.87
C SER A 205 -34.43 -28.36 9.15
N LEU A 206 -35.43 -29.11 9.63
CA LEU A 206 -35.93 -30.29 8.93
C LEU A 206 -36.85 -29.84 7.79
N HIS A 207 -36.47 -30.12 6.55
CA HIS A 207 -37.37 -29.95 5.41
C HIS A 207 -38.08 -31.28 5.12
N SER A 208 -39.34 -31.23 4.68
CA SER A 208 -40.17 -32.43 4.56
C SER A 208 -39.62 -33.36 3.47
N GLY A 209 -39.17 -34.55 3.87
CA GLY A 209 -38.73 -35.59 2.94
C GLY A 209 -39.92 -36.28 2.25
N ILE A 210 -39.71 -36.72 1.01
CA ILE A 210 -40.64 -37.62 0.30
C ILE A 210 -40.72 -38.92 1.10
N ARG A 211 -41.91 -39.24 1.61
CA ARG A 211 -42.21 -40.51 2.28
C ARG A 211 -42.23 -41.63 1.23
N SER A 212 -41.07 -42.18 0.87
CA SER A 212 -41.02 -43.50 0.23
C SER A 212 -40.81 -44.56 1.30
N ALA A 213 -41.67 -45.56 1.30
CA ALA A 213 -41.95 -46.47 2.42
C ALA A 213 -40.79 -47.37 2.91
N HIS A 214 -39.55 -47.13 2.49
CA HIS A 214 -38.38 -47.90 2.96
C HIS A 214 -37.12 -47.08 3.21
N PHE A 215 -37.09 -45.76 2.97
CA PHE A 215 -35.94 -44.92 3.30
C PHE A 215 -36.40 -43.50 3.64
N TYR A 216 -36.13 -43.04 4.86
CA TYR A 216 -36.33 -41.65 5.24
C TYR A 216 -35.19 -40.81 4.67
N TYR A 217 -35.34 -40.30 3.44
CA TYR A 217 -34.46 -39.26 2.91
C TYR A 217 -34.94 -37.90 3.44
N LEU A 218 -34.20 -37.33 4.38
CA LEU A 218 -34.37 -35.93 4.75
C LEU A 218 -33.58 -35.08 3.73
N ALA A 219 -34.27 -34.59 2.70
CA ALA A 219 -33.69 -33.60 1.80
C ALA A 219 -33.81 -32.23 2.47
N VAL A 220 -32.69 -31.66 2.93
CA VAL A 220 -32.63 -30.31 3.50
C VAL A 220 -32.53 -29.31 2.36
N PHE A 221 -33.60 -28.56 2.09
CA PHE A 221 -33.55 -27.36 1.25
C PHE A 221 -33.79 -26.13 2.13
N LEU A 222 -32.85 -25.19 2.07
CA LEU A 222 -32.85 -23.95 2.85
C LEU A 222 -33.84 -22.96 2.25
N THR A 223 -34.76 -22.45 3.07
CA THR A 223 -35.52 -21.22 2.76
C THR A 223 -35.49 -20.31 3.99
N GLN A 224 -35.03 -19.09 3.78
CA GLN A 224 -34.90 -18.03 4.78
C GLN A 224 -36.26 -17.62 5.35
N SER A 225 -36.30 -17.33 6.66
CA SER A 225 -37.13 -16.24 7.18
C SER A 225 -36.50 -15.60 8.41
N ARG A 226 -36.24 -14.30 8.31
CA ARG A 226 -35.71 -13.37 9.32
C ARG A 226 -36.63 -13.29 10.56
N LYS A 227 -36.06 -12.99 11.74
CA LYS A 227 -36.13 -11.64 12.40
C LYS A 227 -35.71 -11.61 13.89
N HIS A 228 -34.93 -10.55 14.18
CA HIS A 228 -34.75 -9.77 15.44
C HIS A 228 -34.12 -10.49 16.64
N LEU A 229 -33.16 -9.88 17.36
CA LEU A 229 -32.99 -8.47 17.75
C LEU A 229 -31.64 -7.85 17.35
#